data_AF-A0A836C2M6-F1
#
_entry.id   AF-A0A836C2M6-F1
#
_cell.length_a   1.000
_cell.length_b   1.000
_cell.length_c   1.000
_cell.angle_alpha   90.00
_cell.angle_beta   90.00
_cell.angle_gamma   90.00
#
_symmetry.space_group_name_H-M   'P 1'
#
loop_
_entity.id
_entity.type
_entity.pdbx_description
1 polymer ?
#
loop_
_entity_poly.entity_id
_entity_poly.type
_entity_poly.pdbx_seq_one_letter_code
_entity_poly.pdbx_strand_id
1 'polypeptide(L)'
;MDQQPTQPTTSGRPDDCCWICLEGGADAAPCKCSQRPVHKACIARWQLERLGDREEHECRFCNGQLPPWQDTLLPPRTRPAAEALVNVHGPDGTLHRIPLAPGLAGRRRFLMAVRSALRLPAHVPLEMSFELAVPGGAAGGAPPRTISTSDFSLASRIASVNAGIRRAGKEAGGAGAQAGPEAKRRRR
;
A
#
# COMPACT_ATOMS: atom_id res chain seq x y z
N MET A 1 -48.48 -12.98 -19.39
CA MET A 1 -47.81 -11.78 -19.94
C MET A 1 -46.97 -11.22 -18.82
N ASP A 2 -45.79 -11.81 -18.60
CA ASP A 2 -44.88 -11.42 -17.53
C ASP A 2 -43.93 -10.34 -18.05
N GLN A 3 -44.00 -9.18 -17.42
CA GLN A 3 -43.14 -8.04 -17.69
C GLN A 3 -41.77 -8.28 -17.05
N GLN A 4 -40.74 -8.37 -17.89
CA GLN A 4 -39.35 -8.43 -17.45
C GLN A 4 -38.85 -7.00 -17.16
N PRO A 5 -38.18 -6.74 -16.03
CA PRO A 5 -37.70 -5.40 -15.69
C PRO A 5 -36.53 -4.99 -16.60
N THR A 6 -36.65 -3.80 -17.20
CA THR A 6 -35.61 -3.17 -18.01
C THR A 6 -34.44 -2.72 -17.13
N GLN A 7 -33.30 -3.40 -17.27
CA GLN A 7 -32.03 -2.96 -16.71
C GLN A 7 -31.61 -1.64 -17.41
N PRO A 8 -31.10 -0.63 -16.69
CA PRO A 8 -30.55 0.56 -17.31
C PRO A 8 -29.22 0.21 -18.00
N THR A 9 -29.24 0.11 -19.33
CA THR A 9 -28.05 0.02 -20.17
C THR A 9 -27.32 1.37 -20.13
N THR A 10 -26.32 1.50 -19.26
CA THR A 10 -25.33 2.57 -19.38
C THR A 10 -24.42 2.24 -20.57
N SER A 11 -24.85 2.66 -21.75
CA SER A 11 -24.11 2.57 -23.01
C SER A 11 -22.99 3.62 -23.05
N GLY A 12 -21.93 3.38 -22.28
CA GLY A 12 -20.61 3.96 -22.59
C GLY A 12 -20.01 3.23 -23.79
N ARG A 13 -19.37 3.94 -24.73
CA ARG A 13 -18.59 3.26 -25.77
C ARG A 13 -17.51 2.40 -25.10
N PRO A 14 -17.23 1.18 -25.58
CA PRO A 14 -16.18 0.32 -25.03
C PRO A 14 -14.78 0.97 -25.06
N ASP A 15 -14.60 2.02 -25.86
CA ASP A 15 -13.35 2.80 -25.96
C ASP A 15 -13.14 3.82 -24.82
N ASP A 16 -14.16 4.09 -23.99
CA ASP A 16 -14.08 5.04 -22.87
C ASP A 16 -13.87 4.36 -21.50
N CYS A 17 -13.74 3.03 -21.48
CA CYS A 17 -13.56 2.26 -20.26
C CYS A 17 -12.08 2.17 -19.84
N CYS A 18 -11.82 2.25 -18.54
CA CYS A 18 -10.49 2.03 -18.00
C CYS A 18 -9.96 0.64 -18.40
N TRP A 19 -8.81 0.56 -19.08
CA TRP A 19 -8.29 -0.73 -19.55
C TRP A 19 -7.83 -1.69 -18.43
N ILE A 20 -7.77 -1.22 -17.18
CA ILE A 20 -7.39 -2.04 -16.01
C ILE A 20 -8.63 -2.63 -15.33
N CYS A 21 -9.62 -1.81 -14.94
CA CYS A 21 -10.81 -2.29 -14.24
C CYS A 21 -12.02 -2.53 -15.15
N LEU A 22 -11.92 -2.14 -16.43
CA LEU A 22 -12.99 -2.21 -17.44
C LEU A 22 -14.23 -1.37 -17.12
N GLU A 23 -14.16 -0.52 -16.09
CA GLU A 23 -15.21 0.40 -15.69
C GLU A 23 -14.97 1.78 -16.32
N GLY A 24 -16.05 2.48 -16.69
CA GLY A 24 -16.02 3.88 -17.09
C GLY A 24 -16.13 4.83 -15.88
N GLY A 25 -15.59 6.04 -16.00
CA GLY A 25 -15.65 7.02 -14.91
C GLY A 25 -14.85 8.29 -15.22
N ALA A 26 -15.25 9.40 -14.59
CA ALA A 26 -14.64 10.71 -14.78
C ALA A 26 -13.37 10.93 -13.92
N ASP A 27 -12.53 9.91 -13.77
CA ASP A 27 -11.22 10.11 -13.16
C ASP A 27 -10.25 10.66 -14.21
N ALA A 28 -9.56 11.74 -13.87
CA ALA A 28 -8.58 12.37 -14.75
C ALA A 28 -7.55 11.33 -15.25
N ALA A 29 -7.50 11.14 -16.57
CA ALA A 29 -6.56 10.21 -17.19
C ALA A 29 -5.12 10.75 -17.03
N PRO A 30 -4.24 10.01 -16.33
CA PRO A 30 -2.88 10.45 -16.04
C PRO A 30 -1.95 10.34 -17.26
N CYS A 31 -2.42 9.75 -18.36
CA CYS A 31 -1.69 9.54 -19.59
C CYS A 31 -2.46 10.12 -20.79
N LYS A 32 -1.72 10.61 -21.80
CA LYS A 32 -2.28 11.19 -23.03
C LYS A 32 -2.78 10.14 -24.05
N CYS A 33 -2.83 8.86 -23.69
CA CYS A 33 -3.35 7.80 -24.57
C CYS A 33 -4.86 7.93 -24.73
N SER A 34 -5.30 8.66 -25.75
CA SER A 34 -6.72 8.86 -26.06
C SER A 34 -7.49 7.57 -26.35
N GLN A 35 -6.81 6.53 -26.85
CA GLN A 35 -7.41 5.23 -27.18
C GLN A 35 -7.43 4.23 -26.02
N ARG A 36 -6.80 4.56 -24.89
CA ARG A 36 -6.65 3.67 -23.73
C ARG A 36 -6.76 4.49 -22.45
N PRO A 37 -7.98 4.93 -22.09
CA PRO A 37 -8.18 5.69 -20.86
C PRO A 37 -7.87 4.80 -19.64
N VAL A 38 -7.38 5.43 -18.58
CA VAL A 38 -7.05 4.74 -17.33
C VAL A 38 -7.31 5.68 -16.16
N HIS A 39 -7.94 5.16 -15.11
CA HIS A 39 -8.12 5.93 -13.89
C HIS A 39 -6.77 6.19 -13.22
N LYS A 40 -6.63 7.36 -12.58
CA LYS A 40 -5.43 7.73 -11.83
C LYS A 40 -5.08 6.68 -10.78
N ALA A 41 -6.07 6.20 -10.03
CA ALA A 41 -5.87 5.16 -9.01
C ALA A 41 -5.49 3.80 -9.62
N CYS A 42 -6.11 3.42 -10.74
CA CYS A 42 -5.81 2.13 -11.39
C CYS A 42 -4.39 2.11 -11.93
N ILE A 43 -3.92 3.18 -12.60
CA ILE A 43 -2.53 3.21 -13.07
C ILE A 43 -1.55 3.20 -11.90
N ALA A 44 -1.85 3.89 -10.80
CA ALA A 44 -0.95 3.93 -9.65
C ALA A 44 -0.80 2.53 -9.01
N ARG A 45 -1.88 1.73 -9.00
CA ARG A 45 -1.81 0.32 -8.57
C ARG A 45 -1.04 -0.54 -9.57
N TRP A 46 -1.23 -0.34 -10.87
CA TRP A 46 -0.45 -1.01 -11.90
C TRP A 46 1.05 -0.71 -11.80
N GLN A 47 1.40 0.57 -11.62
CA GLN A 47 2.78 1.00 -11.39
C GLN A 47 3.37 0.31 -10.15
N LEU A 48 2.55 0.10 -9.12
CA LEU A 48 2.97 -0.71 -8.00
C LEU A 48 3.25 -2.15 -8.45
N GLU A 49 2.31 -2.85 -9.08
CA GLU A 49 2.51 -4.22 -9.58
C GLU A 49 3.75 -4.39 -10.46
N ARG A 50 4.15 -3.33 -11.17
CA ARG A 50 5.30 -3.29 -12.07
C ARG A 50 6.54 -2.59 -11.48
N LEU A 51 6.62 -2.49 -10.17
CA LEU A 51 7.77 -1.91 -9.47
C LEU A 51 9.10 -2.54 -9.90
N GLY A 52 10.08 -1.69 -10.24
CA GLY A 52 11.37 -2.11 -10.78
C GLY A 52 11.39 -2.33 -12.29
N ASP A 53 10.23 -2.44 -12.94
CA ASP A 53 10.13 -2.46 -14.39
C ASP A 53 9.97 -1.04 -14.97
N ARG A 54 10.13 -0.92 -16.29
CA ARG A 54 9.85 0.30 -17.03
C ARG A 54 8.42 0.82 -16.79
N GLU A 55 7.46 -0.10 -16.64
CA GLU A 55 6.05 0.20 -16.43
C GLU A 55 5.72 0.79 -15.04
N GLU A 56 6.69 0.84 -14.12
CA GLU A 56 6.57 1.65 -12.90
C GLU A 56 6.51 3.15 -13.23
N HIS A 57 7.27 3.59 -14.24
CA HIS A 57 7.48 5.01 -14.54
C HIS A 57 6.94 5.42 -15.91
N GLU A 58 6.68 4.48 -16.81
CA GLU A 58 6.27 4.74 -18.18
C GLU A 58 4.99 4.00 -18.56
N CYS A 59 4.17 4.62 -19.39
CA CYS A 59 2.97 4.01 -19.94
C CYS A 59 3.32 2.84 -20.86
N ARG A 60 2.74 1.66 -20.63
CA ARG A 60 2.96 0.47 -21.48
C ARG A 60 2.66 0.69 -22.97
N PHE A 61 1.75 1.60 -23.30
CA PHE A 61 1.29 1.81 -24.68
C PHE A 61 2.07 2.89 -25.43
N CYS A 62 2.30 4.05 -24.80
CA CYS A 62 2.97 5.19 -25.46
C CYS A 62 4.37 5.48 -24.92
N ASN A 63 4.84 4.75 -23.90
CA ASN A 63 6.08 5.00 -23.18
C ASN A 63 6.24 6.42 -22.60
N GLY A 64 5.12 7.16 -22.52
CA GLY A 64 5.11 8.46 -21.87
C GLY A 64 5.29 8.33 -20.36
N GLN A 65 5.96 9.32 -19.76
CA GLN A 65 6.17 9.37 -18.31
C GLN A 65 4.83 9.40 -17.57
N LEU A 66 4.63 8.46 -16.66
CA LEU A 66 3.50 8.42 -15.76
C LEU A 66 3.79 9.25 -14.51
N PRO A 67 2.75 9.85 -13.89
CA PRO A 67 2.92 10.52 -12.61
C PRO A 67 3.37 9.51 -11.54
N PRO A 68 4.11 9.96 -10.52
CA PRO A 68 4.48 9.10 -9.41
C PRO A 68 3.22 8.54 -8.74
N TRP A 69 3.15 7.21 -8.58
CA TRP A 69 2.01 6.53 -7.96
C TRP A 69 1.75 7.02 -6.52
N GLN A 70 2.78 7.55 -5.87
CA GLN A 70 2.73 8.10 -4.52
C GLN A 70 1.75 9.27 -4.42
N ASP A 71 1.71 10.14 -5.43
CA ASP A 71 0.83 11.33 -5.43
C ASP A 71 -0.65 10.97 -5.54
N THR A 72 -0.94 9.71 -5.88
CA THR A 72 -2.31 9.20 -6.05
C THR A 72 -2.74 8.35 -4.88
N LEU A 73 -1.89 7.41 -4.45
CA LEU A 73 -2.26 6.43 -3.42
C LEU A 73 -1.97 6.93 -2.01
N LEU A 74 -1.16 7.97 -1.84
CA LEU A 74 -0.82 8.50 -0.53
C LEU A 74 -1.70 9.73 -0.22
N PRO A 75 -2.29 9.81 0.98
CA PRO A 75 -3.01 11.01 1.37
C PRO A 75 -2.04 12.21 1.37
N PRO A 76 -2.43 13.36 0.79
CA PRO A 76 -1.59 14.55 0.78
C PRO A 76 -1.21 14.92 2.22
N ARG A 77 0.08 15.18 2.46
CA ARG A 77 0.70 15.45 3.78
C ARG A 77 0.99 14.24 4.68
N THR A 78 0.76 13.01 4.22
CA THR A 78 1.25 11.85 4.97
C THR A 78 2.76 11.77 4.85
N ARG A 79 3.47 12.10 5.93
CA ARG A 79 4.91 11.82 6.01
C ARG A 79 5.09 10.32 6.23
N PRO A 80 5.87 9.61 5.38
CA PRO A 80 6.28 8.24 5.66
C PRO A 80 6.91 8.19 7.06
N ALA A 81 6.51 7.21 7.87
CA ALA A 81 7.13 7.03 9.18
C ALA A 81 8.61 6.65 8.99
N ALA A 82 9.48 7.15 9.89
CA ALA A 82 10.90 6.77 9.87
C ALA A 82 11.10 5.25 10.09
N GLU A 83 10.15 4.61 10.78
CA GLU A 83 10.14 3.19 11.05
C GLU A 83 8.70 2.66 11.12
N ALA A 84 8.49 1.48 10.54
CA ALA A 84 7.24 0.74 10.57
C ALA A 84 7.41 -0.59 11.33
N LEU A 85 6.40 -1.01 12.09
CA LEU A 85 6.37 -2.37 12.65
C LEU A 85 5.71 -3.30 11.65
N VAL A 86 6.37 -4.41 11.32
CA VAL A 86 5.84 -5.47 10.46
C VAL A 86 5.73 -6.79 11.22
N ASN A 87 4.79 -7.61 10.78
CA ASN A 87 4.58 -8.97 11.28
C ASN A 87 5.43 -9.93 10.45
N VAL A 88 6.23 -10.76 11.12
CA VAL A 88 7.07 -11.78 10.50
C VAL A 88 6.63 -13.14 11.02
N HIS A 89 6.24 -14.02 10.11
CA HIS A 89 5.77 -15.36 10.43
C HIS A 89 6.93 -16.36 10.30
N GLY A 90 7.17 -17.12 11.36
CA GLY A 90 8.12 -18.22 11.36
C GLY A 90 7.52 -19.48 10.74
N PRO A 91 8.37 -20.40 10.24
CA PRO A 91 7.91 -21.69 9.70
C PRO A 91 7.27 -22.59 10.78
N ASP A 92 7.55 -22.33 12.05
CA ASP A 92 6.97 -22.97 13.22
C ASP A 92 5.61 -22.36 13.63
N GLY A 93 5.07 -21.42 12.84
CA GLY A 93 3.82 -20.70 13.13
C GLY A 93 3.98 -19.55 14.12
N THR A 94 5.20 -19.22 14.54
CA THR A 94 5.43 -18.06 15.41
C THR A 94 5.18 -16.75 14.70
N LEU A 95 4.81 -15.71 15.46
CA LEU A 95 4.59 -14.37 14.96
C LEU A 95 5.48 -13.38 15.72
N HIS A 96 6.34 -12.68 14.99
CA HIS A 96 7.25 -11.68 15.54
C HIS A 96 6.96 -10.29 14.98
N ARG A 97 6.87 -9.29 15.85
CA ARG A 97 6.72 -7.89 15.44
C ARG A 97 8.09 -7.25 15.38
N ILE A 98 8.55 -6.92 14.18
CA ILE A 98 9.90 -6.45 13.94
C ILE A 98 9.88 -5.04 13.36
N PRO A 99 10.70 -4.12 13.88
CA PRO A 99 10.87 -2.79 13.30
C PRO A 99 11.56 -2.87 11.95
N LEU A 100 11.01 -2.14 11.00
CA LEU A 100 11.43 -2.10 9.62
C LEU A 100 11.58 -0.64 9.20
N ALA A 101 12.82 -0.28 8.90
CA ALA A 101 13.19 1.05 8.43
C ALA A 101 13.66 0.99 6.96
N PRO A 102 13.42 2.03 6.15
CA PRO A 102 13.96 2.12 4.80
C PRO A 102 15.49 2.16 4.74
N GLY A 103 16.03 1.83 3.57
CA GLY A 103 17.46 1.95 3.26
C GLY A 103 18.32 0.76 3.70
N LEU A 104 19.60 0.78 3.33
CA LEU A 104 20.53 -0.34 3.53
C LEU A 104 20.78 -0.65 5.03
N ALA A 105 20.91 0.38 5.86
CA ALA A 105 21.07 0.22 7.30
C ALA A 105 19.82 -0.41 7.93
N GLY A 106 18.62 0.04 7.52
CA GLY A 106 17.35 -0.53 7.93
C GLY A 106 17.22 -2.00 7.53
N ARG A 107 17.60 -2.35 6.28
CA ARG A 107 17.66 -3.73 5.80
C ARG A 107 18.53 -4.61 6.66
N ARG A 108 19.77 -4.18 6.96
CA ARG A 108 20.70 -4.96 7.79
C ARG A 108 20.13 -5.21 9.19
N ARG A 109 19.59 -4.18 9.83
CA ARG A 109 18.97 -4.29 11.16
C ARG A 109 17.76 -5.23 11.15
N PHE A 110 16.90 -5.09 10.15
CA PHE A 110 15.73 -5.94 9.98
C PHE A 110 16.12 -7.41 9.81
N LEU A 111 17.04 -7.74 8.89
CA LEU A 111 17.47 -9.12 8.67
C LEU A 111 18.15 -9.73 9.91
N MET A 112 18.95 -8.94 10.65
CA MET A 112 19.52 -9.39 11.92
C MET A 112 18.44 -9.68 12.96
N ALA A 113 17.45 -8.80 13.08
CA ALA A 113 16.33 -8.98 14.00
C ALA A 113 15.49 -10.21 13.65
N VAL A 114 15.21 -10.45 12.35
CA VAL A 114 14.51 -11.65 11.88
C VAL A 114 15.29 -12.92 12.23
N ARG A 115 16.60 -12.95 11.96
CA ARG A 115 17.44 -14.11 12.33
C ARG A 115 17.41 -14.38 13.82
N SER A 116 17.53 -13.33 14.63
CA SER A 116 17.50 -13.46 16.09
C SER A 116 16.13 -13.94 16.59
N ALA A 117 15.04 -13.41 16.02
CA ALA A 117 13.67 -13.77 16.40
C ALA A 117 13.35 -15.23 16.07
N LEU A 118 13.71 -15.68 14.86
CA LEU A 118 13.49 -17.04 14.38
C LEU A 118 14.60 -18.03 14.79
N ARG A 119 15.56 -17.59 15.62
CA ARG A 119 16.71 -18.39 16.10
C ARG A 119 17.49 -19.09 14.98
N LEU A 120 17.65 -18.40 13.85
CA LEU A 120 18.31 -18.96 12.67
C LEU A 120 19.84 -18.84 12.78
N PRO A 121 20.60 -19.92 12.49
CA PRO A 121 22.06 -19.85 12.44
C PRO A 121 22.56 -18.87 11.37
N ALA A 122 23.72 -18.24 11.62
CA ALA A 122 24.28 -17.21 10.74
C ALA A 122 24.60 -17.68 9.32
N HIS A 123 24.89 -18.97 9.14
CA HIS A 123 25.26 -19.59 7.87
C HIS A 123 24.05 -19.96 7.01
N VAL A 124 22.83 -19.93 7.55
CA VAL A 124 21.63 -20.30 6.80
C VAL A 124 21.18 -19.11 5.94
N PRO A 125 20.94 -19.31 4.63
CA PRO A 125 20.37 -18.28 3.78
C PRO A 125 18.98 -17.91 4.28
N LEU A 126 18.72 -16.61 4.39
CA LEU A 126 17.43 -16.10 4.83
C LEU A 126 16.64 -15.65 3.61
N GLU A 127 15.65 -16.44 3.25
CA GLU A 127 14.68 -16.11 2.21
C GLU A 127 13.32 -15.85 2.87
N MET A 128 12.65 -14.77 2.45
CA MET A 128 11.35 -14.34 2.94
C MET A 128 10.57 -13.65 1.84
N SER A 129 9.25 -13.67 1.98
CA SER A 129 8.33 -12.91 1.17
C SER A 129 7.65 -11.82 2.01
N PHE A 130 7.33 -10.69 1.38
CA PHE A 130 6.57 -9.61 2.00
C PHE A 130 5.19 -9.52 1.38
N GLU A 131 4.17 -9.54 2.22
CA GLU A 131 2.80 -9.23 1.83
C GLU A 131 2.56 -7.71 1.92
N LEU A 132 2.27 -7.09 0.79
CA LEU A 132 2.09 -5.65 0.68
C LEU A 132 0.62 -5.28 0.82
N ALA A 133 0.30 -4.53 1.88
CA ALA A 133 -0.97 -3.82 1.99
C ALA A 133 -0.88 -2.49 1.22
N VAL A 134 -1.40 -2.45 0.00
CA VAL A 134 -1.43 -1.22 -0.81
C VAL A 134 -2.53 -0.28 -0.31
N PRO A 135 -2.24 1.01 -0.01
CA PRO A 135 -3.24 1.97 0.41
C PRO A 135 -4.33 2.16 -0.66
N GLY A 136 -5.60 2.19 -0.23
CA GLY A 136 -6.72 2.47 -1.13
C GLY A 136 -7.12 1.31 -2.04
N GLY A 137 -6.73 0.06 -1.73
CA GLY A 137 -7.35 -1.12 -2.35
C GLY A 137 -8.86 -1.08 -2.14
N ALA A 138 -9.62 -1.26 -3.22
CA ALA A 138 -11.07 -1.36 -3.15
C ALA A 138 -11.45 -2.43 -2.12
N ALA A 139 -12.59 -2.26 -1.46
CA ALA A 139 -13.22 -3.23 -0.56
C ALA A 139 -13.68 -4.53 -1.29
N GLY A 140 -12.92 -4.97 -2.31
CA GLY A 140 -13.17 -6.12 -3.14
C GLY A 140 -11.87 -6.89 -3.39
N GLY A 141 -11.53 -7.78 -2.46
CA GLY A 141 -10.94 -9.10 -2.73
C GLY A 141 -9.59 -9.26 -3.45
N ALA A 142 -8.87 -8.20 -3.84
CA ALA A 142 -7.56 -8.39 -4.45
C ALA A 142 -6.55 -8.95 -3.41
N PRO A 143 -5.88 -10.09 -3.68
CA PRO A 143 -4.94 -10.67 -2.73
C PRO A 143 -3.76 -9.71 -2.49
N PRO A 144 -3.23 -9.64 -1.25
CA PRO A 144 -2.07 -8.82 -0.96
C PRO A 144 -0.91 -9.22 -1.87
N ARG A 145 -0.21 -8.23 -2.45
CA ARG A 145 0.89 -8.52 -3.35
C ARG A 145 2.06 -9.07 -2.57
N THR A 146 2.52 -10.25 -2.96
CA THR A 146 3.69 -10.89 -2.37
C THR A 146 4.93 -10.55 -3.19
N ILE A 147 5.93 -9.93 -2.55
CA ILE A 147 7.24 -9.63 -3.15
C ILE A 147 8.34 -10.39 -2.42
N SER A 148 9.50 -10.58 -3.04
CA SER A 148 10.59 -11.36 -2.44
C SER A 148 11.50 -10.49 -1.57
N THR A 149 12.50 -11.13 -0.93
CA THR A 149 13.51 -10.44 -0.10
C THR A 149 14.36 -9.44 -0.89
N SER A 150 14.50 -9.63 -2.22
CA SER A 150 15.27 -8.71 -3.08
C SER A 150 14.64 -7.32 -3.10
N ASP A 151 13.33 -7.23 -2.94
CA ASP A 151 12.54 -6.02 -3.09
C ASP A 151 12.33 -5.30 -1.74
N PHE A 152 13.28 -5.44 -0.82
CA PHE A 152 13.21 -4.84 0.51
C PHE A 152 12.98 -3.31 0.48
N SER A 153 13.59 -2.60 -0.47
CA SER A 153 13.44 -1.15 -0.62
C SER A 153 11.99 -0.75 -0.87
N LEU A 154 11.27 -1.58 -1.62
CA LEU A 154 9.85 -1.41 -1.87
C LEU A 154 9.03 -1.76 -0.62
N ALA A 155 9.25 -2.95 -0.05
CA ALA A 155 8.56 -3.40 1.17
C ALA A 155 8.63 -2.34 2.27
N SER A 156 9.83 -1.80 2.49
CA SER A 156 10.08 -0.78 3.49
C SER A 156 9.42 0.56 3.21
N ARG A 157 9.37 0.97 1.94
CA ARG A 157 8.69 2.20 1.54
C ARG A 157 7.19 2.10 1.77
N ILE A 158 6.54 1.02 1.33
CA ILE A 158 5.10 0.79 1.53
C ILE A 158 4.78 0.67 3.03
N ALA A 159 5.57 -0.08 3.79
CA ALA A 159 5.37 -0.22 5.24
C ALA A 159 5.47 1.12 5.97
N SER A 160 6.46 1.95 5.61
CA SER A 160 6.69 3.29 6.19
C SER A 160 5.54 4.24 5.88
N VAL A 161 5.05 4.22 4.64
CA VAL A 161 3.86 4.95 4.23
C VAL A 161 2.65 4.54 5.05
N ASN A 162 2.35 3.23 5.12
CA ASN A 162 1.20 2.72 5.87
C ASN A 162 1.28 3.06 7.35
N ALA A 163 2.48 3.02 7.93
CA ALA A 163 2.71 3.48 9.29
C ALA A 163 2.43 4.98 9.44
N GLY A 164 2.82 5.81 8.46
CA GLY A 164 2.48 7.23 8.40
C GLY A 164 0.97 7.48 8.35
N ILE A 165 0.24 6.77 7.48
CA ILE A 165 -1.23 6.87 7.37
C ILE A 165 -1.89 6.52 8.72
N ARG A 166 -1.45 5.43 9.36
CA ARG A 166 -1.97 5.01 10.68
C ARG A 166 -1.68 6.03 11.78
N ARG A 167 -0.52 6.69 11.75
CA ARG A 167 -0.16 7.75 12.71
C ARG A 167 -1.04 8.98 12.51
N ALA A 168 -1.18 9.45 11.27
CA ALA A 168 -2.04 10.59 10.94
C ALA A 168 -3.51 10.36 11.34
N GLY A 169 -4.04 9.15 11.11
CA GLY A 169 -5.39 8.80 11.55
C GLY A 169 -5.57 8.81 13.08
N LYS A 170 -4.55 8.39 13.84
CA LYS A 170 -4.57 8.46 15.32
C LYS A 170 -4.48 9.90 15.83
N GLU A 171 -3.68 10.75 15.19
CA GLU A 171 -3.55 12.17 15.56
C GLU A 171 -4.82 12.95 15.25
N ALA A 172 -5.48 12.68 14.12
CA ALA A 172 -6.77 13.27 13.77
C ALA A 172 -7.93 12.82 14.69
N GLY A 173 -7.90 11.57 15.17
CA GLY A 173 -8.88 11.05 16.12
C GLY A 173 -8.58 11.36 17.60
N GLY A 174 -7.37 11.84 17.92
CA GLY A 174 -6.89 12.10 19.28
C GLY A 174 -7.22 13.49 19.83
N ALA A 175 -7.79 14.40 19.02
CA ALA A 175 -8.15 15.75 19.45
C ALA A 175 -9.46 15.82 20.28
N GLY A 176 -10.05 14.68 20.67
CA GLY A 176 -11.36 14.60 21.34
C GLY A 176 -11.40 13.90 22.69
N ALA A 177 -10.27 13.66 23.37
CA ALA A 177 -10.27 13.01 24.68
C ALA A 177 -9.23 13.63 25.65
N GLN A 178 -9.50 14.85 26.10
CA GLN A 178 -8.97 15.36 27.36
C GLN A 178 -10.12 15.93 28.19
N ALA A 179 -10.54 15.19 29.20
CA ALA A 179 -11.16 15.71 30.41
C ALA A 179 -10.91 14.70 31.53
N GLY A 180 -9.81 14.88 32.26
CA GLY A 180 -9.55 14.12 33.48
C GLY A 180 -10.47 14.58 34.61
N PRO A 181 -10.59 13.80 35.70
CA PRO A 181 -10.98 14.33 36.98
C PRO A 181 -9.82 14.25 37.98
N GLU A 182 -9.32 15.43 38.33
CA GLU A 182 -9.27 15.96 39.70
C GLU A 182 -8.84 14.97 40.82
N ALA A 183 -7.55 15.06 41.18
CA ALA A 183 -6.99 14.48 42.39
C ALA A 183 -7.59 15.15 43.64
N LYS A 184 -8.50 14.47 44.34
CA LYS A 184 -8.97 14.89 45.67
C LYS A 184 -8.00 14.41 46.76
N ARG A 185 -7.07 15.29 47.14
CA ARG A 185 -6.35 15.22 48.42
C ARG A 185 -7.36 15.22 49.58
N ARG A 186 -7.40 14.16 50.38
CA ARG A 186 -7.98 14.19 51.72
C ARG A 186 -6.86 14.17 52.75
N ARG A 187 -6.61 15.35 53.34
CA ARG A 187 -6.03 15.50 54.68
C ARG A 187 -7.20 15.56 55.66
N ARG A 188 -7.28 14.59 56.57
CA ARG A 188 -7.54 14.77 58.00
C ARG A 188 -7.52 13.42 58.69
#